data_AF-A0A6G5AAI3-F1
#
_entry.id   AF-A0A6G5AAI3-F1
#
_cell.length_a   1.000
_cell.length_b   1.000
_cell.length_c   1.000
_cell.angle_alpha   90.00
_cell.angle_beta   90.00
_cell.angle_gamma   90.00
#
_symmetry.space_group_name_H-M   'P 1'
#
loop_
_entity.id
_entity.type
_entity.pdbx_description
1 polymer ?
#
loop_
_entity_poly.entity_id
_entity_poly.type
_entity_poly.pdbx_seq_one_letter_code
_entity_poly.pdbx_strand_id
1 'polypeptide(L)' 'RVASNQSRKRGNFKCRYCGRTFVYMTPFIAHEYAHANEKRFLCSFCPQGFVTRQLLTVHLRVHKDEILANDDPVP' A
#
# COMPACT_ATOMS: atom_id res chain seq x y z
N ARG A 1 -22.63 -14.58 -31.14
CA ARG A 1 -21.62 -13.67 -30.55
C ARG A 1 -22.32 -12.89 -29.44
N VAL A 2 -22.21 -13.34 -28.19
CA VAL A 2 -22.76 -12.57 -27.07
C VAL A 2 -21.88 -11.34 -26.87
N ALA A 3 -22.39 -10.18 -27.25
CA ALA A 3 -21.76 -8.91 -26.95
C ALA A 3 -21.82 -8.74 -25.43
N SER A 4 -20.70 -9.00 -24.76
CA SER A 4 -20.52 -8.72 -23.34
C SER A 4 -20.61 -7.20 -23.13
N ASN A 5 -21.84 -6.73 -22.97
CA ASN A 5 -22.20 -5.37 -22.54
C ASN A 5 -21.77 -5.17 -21.08
N GLN A 6 -20.47 -5.17 -20.83
CA GLN A 6 -19.94 -4.56 -19.62
C GLN A 6 -19.68 -3.11 -19.97
N SER A 7 -20.64 -2.24 -19.65
CA SER A 7 -20.50 -0.78 -19.74
C SER A 7 -19.24 -0.36 -18.99
N ARG A 8 -18.11 -0.27 -19.70
CA ARG A 8 -16.84 0.08 -19.10
C ARG A 8 -16.96 1.55 -18.70
N LYS A 9 -17.17 1.81 -17.40
CA LYS A 9 -16.99 3.15 -16.83
C LYS A 9 -15.57 3.61 -17.21
N ARG A 10 -15.51 4.48 -18.21
CA ARG A 10 -14.30 5.07 -18.76
C ARG A 10 -14.10 6.40 -18.05
N GLY A 11 -12.97 6.54 -17.40
CA GLY A 11 -12.65 7.69 -16.55
C GLY A 11 -11.18 7.65 -16.18
N ASN A 12 -10.67 8.74 -15.61
CA ASN A 12 -9.30 8.79 -15.11
C ASN A 12 -9.30 8.30 -13.67
N PHE A 13 -8.82 7.08 -13.45
CA PHE A 13 -8.69 6.50 -12.12
C PHE A 13 -7.22 6.49 -11.72
N LYS A 14 -6.86 7.37 -10.78
CA LYS A 14 -5.50 7.49 -10.27
C LYS A 14 -5.34 6.68 -8.98
N CYS A 15 -4.36 5.79 -8.95
CA CYS A 15 -4.00 5.03 -7.77
C CYS A 15 -3.39 5.95 -6.70
N ARG A 16 -3.95 5.92 -5.49
CA ARG A 16 -3.45 6.71 -4.35
C ARG A 16 -2.11 6.20 -3.80
N TYR A 17 -1.77 4.93 -4.06
CA TYR A 17 -0.58 4.27 -3.51
C TYR A 17 0.67 4.45 -4.38
N CYS A 18 0.52 4.40 -5.70
CA CYS A 18 1.67 4.50 -6.64
C CYS A 18 1.50 5.57 -7.72
N GLY A 19 0.39 6.31 -7.74
CA GLY A 19 0.14 7.37 -8.71
C GLY A 19 -0.17 6.89 -10.14
N ARG A 20 -0.16 5.58 -10.42
CA ARG A 20 -0.53 5.03 -11.73
C ARG A 20 -1.96 5.38 -12.09
N THR A 21 -2.18 5.65 -13.38
CA THR A 21 -3.47 6.11 -13.88
C THR A 21 -4.06 5.10 -14.86
N PHE A 22 -5.34 4.79 -14.69
CA PHE A 22 -6.07 3.82 -15.49
C PHE A 22 -7.27 4.49 -16.15
N VAL A 23 -7.52 4.12 -17.41
CA VAL A 23 -8.63 4.67 -18.21
C VAL A 23 -9.95 3.94 -17.95
N TYR A 24 -9.89 2.73 -17.38
CA TYR A 24 -11.04 1.88 -17.15
C TYR A 24 -11.10 1.43 -15.68
N MET A 25 -12.33 1.35 -15.15
CA MET A 25 -12.57 1.00 -13.75
C MET A 25 -12.19 -0.45 -13.41
N THR A 26 -12.39 -1.40 -14.33
CA THR A 26 -12.08 -2.83 -14.12
C THR A 26 -10.59 -3.09 -13.83
N PRO A 27 -9.64 -2.66 -14.68
CA PRO A 27 -8.21 -2.81 -14.39
C PRO A 27 -7.76 -1.94 -13.20
N PHE A 28 -8.40 -0.78 -12.97
CA PHE A 28 -8.12 0.05 -11.79
C PHE A 28 -8.44 -0.68 -10.48
N ILE A 29 -9.62 -1.31 -10.39
CA ILE A 29 -10.04 -2.05 -9.18
C ILE A 29 -9.13 -3.24 -8.92
N ALA A 30 -8.79 -4.03 -9.95
CA ALA A 30 -7.85 -5.14 -9.80
C ALA A 30 -6.47 -4.66 -9.31
N HIS A 31 -6.02 -3.50 -9.79
CA HIS A 31 -4.78 -2.87 -9.36
C HIS A 31 -4.83 -2.33 -7.91
N GLU A 32 -5.89 -1.62 -7.50
CA GLU A 32 -6.05 -1.20 -6.09
C GLU A 32 -6.15 -2.42 -5.16
N TYR A 33 -6.77 -3.50 -5.61
CA TYR A 33 -6.86 -4.75 -4.86
C TYR A 33 -5.48 -5.43 -4.71
N ALA A 34 -4.62 -5.33 -5.73
CA ALA A 34 -3.24 -5.78 -5.62
C ALA A 34 -2.51 -4.99 -4.53
N HIS A 35 -2.64 -3.66 -4.46
CA HIS A 35 -2.09 -2.87 -3.35
C HIS A 35 -2.62 -3.28 -1.97
N ALA A 36 -3.93 -3.54 -1.86
CA ALA A 36 -4.55 -4.01 -0.62
C ALA A 36 -4.04 -5.40 -0.16
N ASN A 37 -3.53 -6.21 -1.08
CA ASN A 37 -2.90 -7.50 -0.77
C ASN A 37 -1.38 -7.43 -0.74
N GLU A 38 -0.78 -6.39 -1.34
CA GLU A 38 0.66 -6.28 -1.48
C GLU A 38 1.34 -5.78 -0.23
N LYS A 39 0.72 -4.94 0.63
CA LYS A 39 1.35 -4.44 1.88
C LYS A 39 0.34 -3.68 2.76
N ARG A 40 -0.33 -4.36 3.70
CA ARG A 40 -1.32 -3.75 4.62
C ARG A 40 -0.70 -3.00 5.80
N PHE A 41 0.57 -3.23 6.09
CA PHE A 41 1.22 -2.76 7.32
C PHE A 41 2.36 -1.82 6.97
N LEU A 42 2.10 -0.52 6.96
CA LEU A 42 3.09 0.50 6.68
C LEU A 42 3.96 0.77 7.91
N CYS A 43 5.25 0.98 7.69
CA CYS A 43 6.13 1.50 8.74
C CYS A 43 5.86 2.99 8.93
N SER A 44 5.84 3.44 10.19
CA SER A 44 5.68 4.84 10.55
C SER A 44 6.97 5.66 10.44
N PHE A 45 8.13 5.00 10.37
CA PHE A 45 9.45 5.65 10.33
C PHE A 45 10.08 5.67 8.93
N CYS A 46 9.58 4.86 7.99
CA CYS A 46 10.10 4.80 6.63
C CYS A 46 9.02 4.36 5.63
N PRO A 47 9.23 4.56 4.31
CA PRO A 47 8.22 4.21 3.30
C PRO A 47 8.09 2.70 3.02
N GLN A 48 8.67 1.83 3.86
CA GLN A 48 8.50 0.38 3.75
C GLN A 48 7.09 -0.03 4.19
N GLY A 49 6.43 -0.83 3.36
CA GLY A 49 5.24 -1.59 3.76
C GLY A 49 5.56 -3.07 3.94
N PHE A 50 4.72 -3.76 4.71
CA PHE A 50 4.74 -5.22 4.88
C PHE A 50 3.36 -5.86 4.64
N VAL A 51 3.37 -7.12 4.17
CA VAL A 51 2.16 -7.93 3.91
C VAL A 51 1.47 -8.40 5.20
N THR A 52 2.23 -8.59 6.29
CA THR A 52 1.72 -9.08 7.59
C THR A 52 2.20 -8.22 8.75
N ARG A 53 1.42 -8.19 9.86
CA ARG A 53 1.80 -7.50 11.10
C ARG A 53 3.13 -7.99 11.64
N GLN A 54 3.37 -9.30 11.58
CA GLN A 54 4.59 -9.91 12.11
C GLN A 54 5.84 -9.38 11.41
N LEU A 55 5.80 -9.24 10.08
CA LEU A 55 6.92 -8.67 9.32
C LEU A 55 7.14 -7.19 9.64
N LEU A 56 6.05 -6.41 9.80
CA LEU A 56 6.16 -5.03 10.28
C LEU A 56 6.78 -4.98 11.69
N THR A 57 6.32 -5.81 12.63
CA THR A 57 6.83 -5.84 14.01
C THR A 57 8.32 -6.19 14.04
N VAL A 58 8.76 -7.16 13.23
CA VAL A 58 10.19 -7.50 13.13
C VAL A 58 10.98 -6.32 12.57
N HIS A 59 10.47 -5.66 11.53
CA HIS A 59 11.10 -4.50 10.93
C HIS A 59 11.21 -3.30 11.91
N LEU A 60 10.17 -3.04 12.71
CA LEU A 60 10.17 -1.95 13.70
C LEU A 60 11.26 -2.12 14.78
N ARG A 61 11.78 -3.34 14.99
CA ARG A 61 12.92 -3.54 15.89
C ARG A 61 14.20 -2.84 15.40
N VAL A 62 14.41 -2.82 14.08
CA VAL A 62 15.55 -2.11 13.47
C VAL A 62 15.48 -0.61 13.77
N HIS A 63 14.28 -0.03 13.69
CA HIS A 63 14.08 1.37 14.10
C HIS A 63 14.23 1.55 15.60
N LYS A 64 13.84 0.57 16.43
CA LYS A 64 14.01 0.65 17.88
C LYS A 64 15.48 0.70 18.28
N ASP A 65 16.36 -0.05 17.62
CA ASP A 65 17.80 0.02 17.84
C ASP A 65 18.39 1.39 17.42
N GLU A 66 17.80 2.09 16.43
CA GLU A 66 18.17 3.47 16.08
C GLU A 66 17.57 4.52 17.03
N ILE A 67 16.36 4.29 17.55
CA ILE A 67 15.66 5.20 18.48
C ILE A 67 16.27 5.13 19.89
N LEU A 68 16.66 3.94 20.36
CA LEU A 68 17.31 3.77 21.67
C LEU A 68 18.72 4.39 21.72
N ALA A 69 19.32 4.69 20.57
CA ALA A 69 20.60 5.40 20.50
C ALA A 69 20.43 6.94 20.49
N ASN A 70 19.22 7.48 20.30
CA ASN A 70 19.02 8.92 20.06
C ASN A 70 17.98 9.63 20.93
N ASP A 71 17.18 8.94 21.75
CA ASP A 71 16.29 9.64 22.69
C ASP A 71 16.61 9.27 24.14
N ASP A 72 17.33 10.19 24.77
CA ASP A 72 17.11 10.65 26.14
C ASP A 72 15.65 10.36 26.58
N PRO A 73 15.43 9.62 27.69
CA PRO A 73 14.08 9.35 28.14
C PRO A 73 13.45 10.66 28.63
N VAL A 74 12.64 11.30 27.78
CA VAL A 74 11.80 12.42 28.23
C VAL A 74 10.77 11.89 29.23
N PRO A 75 10.60 12.53 30.40
CA PRO A 75 9.78 12.04 31.51
C PRO A 75 8.29 11.91 31.21
#